data_AF-A0A9X4MDW8-F1
#
_entry.id   AF-A0A9X4MDW8-F1
#
_cell.length_a   1.000
_cell.length_b   1.000
_cell.length_c   1.000
_cell.angle_alpha   90.00
_cell.angle_beta   90.00
_cell.angle_gamma   90.00
#
_symmetry.space_group_name_H-M   'P 1'
#
loop_
_entity.id
_entity.type
_entity.pdbx_description
1 polymer ?
#
loop_
_entity_poly.entity_id
_entity_poly.type
_entity_poly.pdbx_seq_one_letter_code
_entity_poly.pdbx_strand_id
1 'polypeptide(L)'
;MSIYTCSKGHASVESDYCSECGVKIAGNNAVAIAGIASPPRSSQICPDCTAPHEVGSGNFCEICGYNFVTGGHGEVPIPIATPLSSASISSQNTSSQGTSSQGTSSQDAASDTVNQGAIANVVELAVTNDLPSLPVIPAFKQEHFSWELVVSIDPALASPDSPPPPRDLAPVTFRLEKPSNLIGRTSELRAIHPEVPLDYDDAVSSRHALVNRRDDGSYVLRDIGSSNGTLLNGIEIKSLVDIPLKNGDRIALGHWSSIEVKAIPNPI
;
A
#
# COMPACT_ATOMS: atom_id res chain seq x y z
N MET A 1 12.99 10.05 -46.04
CA MET A 1 12.14 10.91 -45.21
C MET A 1 12.84 12.25 -45.10
N SER A 2 12.14 13.34 -45.38
CA SER A 2 12.71 14.70 -45.30
C SER A 2 12.86 15.09 -43.83
N ILE A 3 14.05 15.56 -43.43
CA ILE A 3 14.31 16.06 -42.07
C ILE A 3 14.34 17.59 -42.13
N TYR A 4 13.58 18.22 -41.25
CA TYR A 4 13.47 19.67 -41.10
C TYR A 4 14.26 20.10 -39.86
N THR A 5 14.97 21.22 -39.96
CA THR A 5 15.73 21.73 -38.82
C THR A 5 14.99 22.91 -38.20
N CYS A 6 14.77 22.80 -36.90
CA CYS A 6 14.17 23.85 -36.10
C CYS A 6 15.15 25.02 -35.90
N SER A 7 14.63 26.21 -35.60
CA SER A 7 15.42 27.40 -35.19
C SER A 7 16.27 27.19 -33.92
N LYS A 8 16.01 26.12 -33.15
CA LYS A 8 16.84 25.68 -32.01
C LYS A 8 17.91 24.65 -32.37
N GLY A 9 18.01 24.24 -33.64
CA GLY A 9 19.02 23.29 -34.13
C GLY A 9 18.62 21.81 -34.08
N HIS A 10 17.40 21.51 -33.63
CA HIS A 10 16.88 20.14 -33.55
C HIS A 10 16.41 19.62 -34.91
N ALA A 11 16.56 18.30 -35.11
CA ALA A 11 16.05 17.60 -36.28
C ALA A 11 14.60 17.15 -36.04
N SER A 12 13.71 17.43 -36.99
CA SER A 12 12.31 17.05 -36.97
C SER A 12 11.92 16.31 -38.25
N VAL A 13 11.03 15.32 -38.13
CA VAL A 13 10.47 14.62 -39.29
C VAL A 13 9.21 15.31 -39.84
N GLU A 14 8.63 16.22 -39.06
CA GLU A 14 7.45 17.01 -39.42
C GLU A 14 7.88 18.42 -39.84
N SER A 15 7.21 18.98 -40.86
CA SER A 15 7.55 20.29 -41.43
C SER A 15 7.00 21.48 -40.64
N ASP A 16 5.98 21.26 -39.80
CA ASP A 16 5.24 22.34 -39.16
C ASP A 16 5.74 22.59 -37.73
N TYR A 17 6.13 21.55 -37.00
CA TYR A 17 6.56 21.63 -35.61
C TYR A 17 7.75 20.73 -35.34
N CYS A 18 8.62 21.16 -34.41
CA CYS A 18 9.77 20.37 -34.01
C CYS A 18 9.39 19.26 -33.03
N SER A 19 9.61 18.00 -33.38
CA SER A 19 9.23 16.86 -32.51
C SER A 19 10.00 16.82 -31.17
N GLU A 20 11.19 17.41 -31.08
CA GLU A 20 11.95 17.51 -29.81
C GLU A 20 11.53 18.67 -28.89
N CYS A 21 11.21 19.84 -29.44
CA CYS A 21 11.03 21.06 -28.62
C CYS A 21 9.72 21.81 -28.84
N GLY A 22 8.87 21.35 -29.76
CA GLY A 22 7.51 21.86 -29.98
C GLY A 22 7.40 23.22 -30.68
N VAL A 23 8.50 23.89 -30.99
CA VAL A 23 8.44 25.20 -31.66
C VAL A 23 8.17 25.05 -33.16
N LYS A 24 7.47 26.03 -33.73
CA LYS A 24 7.09 26.06 -35.14
C LYS A 24 8.34 26.16 -36.03
N ILE A 25 8.42 25.28 -37.04
CA ILE A 25 9.52 25.31 -38.00
C ILE A 25 9.16 26.35 -39.07
N ALA A 26 9.82 27.50 -39.01
CA ALA A 26 9.73 28.52 -40.06
C ALA A 26 10.47 27.97 -41.28
N GLY A 27 9.71 27.42 -42.23
CA GLY A 27 10.23 26.74 -43.41
C GLY A 27 11.34 27.55 -44.08
N ASN A 28 12.52 26.92 -44.18
CA ASN A 28 13.33 26.84 -45.39
C ASN A 28 14.54 25.91 -45.19
N ASN A 29 14.72 25.03 -46.18
CA ASN A 29 15.85 24.13 -46.46
C ASN A 29 15.80 22.73 -45.82
N ALA A 30 15.21 21.79 -46.58
CA ALA A 30 15.49 20.37 -46.43
C ALA A 30 16.92 20.08 -46.92
N VAL A 31 17.79 19.65 -46.01
CA VAL A 31 19.11 19.10 -46.36
C VAL A 31 19.00 17.59 -46.21
N ALA A 32 19.07 16.87 -47.32
CA ALA A 32 19.12 15.42 -47.32
C ALA A 32 20.50 14.98 -46.82
N ILE A 33 20.56 14.35 -45.65
CA ILE A 33 21.74 13.62 -45.18
C ILE A 33 21.35 12.16 -45.00
N ALA A 34 22.11 11.30 -45.67
CA ALA A 34 21.96 9.85 -45.64
C ALA A 34 22.13 9.30 -44.22
N GLY A 35 21.28 8.32 -43.89
CA GLY A 35 21.03 7.85 -42.54
C GLY A 35 22.25 7.34 -41.79
N ILE A 36 22.31 7.70 -40.52
CA ILE A 36 23.10 7.01 -39.51
C ILE A 36 22.13 6.09 -38.78
N ALA A 37 22.30 4.78 -38.96
CA ALA A 37 21.57 3.79 -38.19
C ALA A 37 21.97 3.94 -36.70
N SER A 38 21.00 4.23 -35.83
CA SER A 38 21.20 4.12 -34.39
C SER A 38 21.56 2.67 -34.04
N PRO A 39 22.58 2.43 -33.20
CA PRO A 39 22.92 1.08 -32.77
C PRO A 39 21.78 0.46 -31.94
N PRO A 40 21.71 -0.87 -31.83
CA PRO A 40 20.67 -1.54 -31.07
C PRO A 40 20.75 -1.11 -29.59
N ARG A 41 19.67 -0.49 -29.08
CA ARG A 41 19.51 -0.25 -27.65
C ARG A 41 19.25 -1.59 -26.98
N SER A 42 20.15 -2.03 -26.11
CA SER A 42 19.86 -3.13 -25.19
C SER A 42 18.90 -2.60 -24.11
N SER A 43 17.63 -3.01 -24.19
CA SER A 43 16.65 -2.79 -23.13
C SER A 43 16.63 -3.99 -22.20
N GLN A 44 16.72 -3.75 -20.89
CA GLN A 44 16.50 -4.75 -19.86
C GLN A 44 15.10 -4.57 -19.28
N ILE A 45 14.46 -5.64 -18.83
CA ILE A 45 13.16 -5.60 -18.17
C ILE A 45 13.37 -5.44 -16.66
N CYS A 46 12.63 -4.52 -16.03
CA CYS A 46 12.61 -4.34 -14.58
C CYS A 46 12.04 -5.60 -13.90
N PRO A 47 12.74 -6.22 -12.94
CA PRO A 47 12.28 -7.46 -12.28
C PRO A 47 11.00 -7.29 -11.45
N ASP A 48 10.72 -6.07 -11.01
CA ASP A 48 9.64 -5.78 -10.06
C ASP A 48 8.33 -5.40 -10.75
N CYS A 49 8.39 -4.50 -11.73
CA CYS A 49 7.20 -3.98 -12.42
C CYS A 49 7.13 -4.35 -13.91
N THR A 50 8.10 -5.11 -14.44
CA THR A 50 8.19 -5.52 -15.85
C THR A 50 8.36 -4.38 -16.86
N ALA A 51 8.60 -3.15 -16.39
CA ALA A 51 8.85 -2.01 -17.25
C ALA A 51 10.14 -2.16 -18.08
N PRO A 52 10.16 -1.72 -19.35
CA PRO A 52 11.40 -1.65 -20.11
C PRO A 52 12.31 -0.55 -19.56
N HIS A 53 13.60 -0.86 -19.39
CA HIS A 53 14.65 0.05 -18.93
C HIS A 53 15.80 0.06 -19.94
N GLU A 54 16.27 1.25 -20.31
CA GLU A 54 17.41 1.39 -21.21
C GLU A 54 18.71 1.22 -20.42
N VAL A 55 19.57 0.28 -20.85
CA VAL A 55 20.85 0.06 -20.17
C VAL A 55 21.72 1.32 -20.32
N GLY A 56 21.86 2.10 -19.24
CA GLY A 56 22.62 3.34 -19.19
C GLY A 56 21.81 4.61 -18.89
N SER A 57 20.48 4.55 -18.81
CA SER A 57 19.64 5.72 -18.48
C SER A 57 19.59 6.05 -16.97
N GLY A 58 20.05 5.15 -16.10
CA GLY A 58 20.11 5.36 -14.66
C GLY A 58 20.25 4.05 -13.89
N ASN A 59 20.48 4.14 -12.58
CA ASN A 59 20.54 2.98 -11.68
C ASN A 59 19.16 2.57 -11.12
N PHE A 60 18.11 3.33 -11.41
CA PHE A 60 16.78 3.18 -10.83
C PHE A 60 15.72 3.05 -11.93
N CYS A 61 14.69 2.24 -11.68
CA CYS A 61 13.52 2.13 -12.54
C CYS A 61 12.62 3.35 -12.34
N GLU A 62 12.32 4.07 -13.42
CA GLU A 62 11.50 5.30 -13.39
C GLU A 62 10.01 5.05 -13.10
N ILE A 63 9.57 3.79 -13.16
CA ILE A 63 8.15 3.42 -12.98
C ILE A 63 7.85 2.96 -11.56
N CYS A 64 8.74 2.19 -10.93
CA CYS A 64 8.52 1.67 -9.57
C CYS A 64 9.63 2.01 -8.57
N GLY A 65 10.73 2.64 -8.98
CA GLY A 65 11.85 3.00 -8.09
C GLY A 65 12.85 1.87 -7.82
N TYR A 66 12.70 0.70 -8.45
CA TYR A 66 13.61 -0.44 -8.28
C TYR A 66 15.06 -0.08 -8.62
N ASN A 67 16.01 -0.33 -7.72
CA ASN A 67 17.43 -0.06 -7.95
C ASN A 67 18.12 -1.29 -8.58
N PHE A 68 18.61 -1.15 -9.81
CA PHE A 68 19.28 -2.21 -10.58
C PHE A 68 20.66 -2.61 -10.02
N VAL A 69 21.28 -1.76 -9.18
CA VAL A 69 22.57 -2.02 -8.54
C VAL A 69 22.40 -2.75 -7.21
N THR A 70 21.41 -2.34 -6.40
CA THR A 70 21.20 -2.92 -5.06
C THR A 70 20.15 -4.04 -5.03
N GLY A 71 19.41 -4.23 -6.13
CA GLY A 71 18.46 -5.33 -6.29
C GLY A 71 17.15 -5.19 -5.50
N GLY A 72 16.80 -3.97 -5.05
CA GLY A 72 15.63 -3.73 -4.20
C GLY A 72 15.15 -2.28 -4.21
N HIS A 73 14.09 -2.03 -3.45
CA HIS A 73 13.54 -0.69 -3.20
C HIS A 73 14.24 -0.04 -2.01
N GLY A 74 14.42 1.27 -2.05
CA GLY A 74 15.26 2.00 -1.11
C GLY A 74 14.95 1.74 0.36
N GLU A 75 15.86 1.07 1.05
CA GLU A 75 16.04 1.17 2.49
C GLU A 75 17.53 0.95 2.80
N VAL A 76 18.20 1.96 3.34
CA VAL A 76 19.40 1.73 4.16
C VAL A 76 18.86 1.34 5.53
N PRO A 77 19.14 0.14 6.07
CA PRO A 77 18.72 -0.20 7.41
C PRO A 77 19.40 0.73 8.41
N ILE A 78 18.62 1.49 9.19
CA ILE A 78 19.13 2.08 10.42
C ILE A 78 19.35 0.90 11.38
N PRO A 79 20.57 0.64 11.87
CA PRO A 79 20.79 -0.44 12.81
C PRO A 79 19.97 -0.17 14.08
N ILE A 80 19.10 -1.12 14.41
CA ILE A 80 18.34 -1.13 15.67
C ILE A 80 19.37 -1.09 16.81
N ALA A 81 19.44 0.02 17.53
CA ALA A 81 20.14 0.07 18.80
C ALA A 81 19.44 -0.90 19.75
N THR A 82 20.15 -1.95 20.15
CA THR A 82 19.74 -2.87 21.22
C THR A 82 19.30 -2.07 22.46
N PRO A 83 18.11 -2.31 23.03
CA PRO A 83 17.75 -1.69 24.28
C PRO A 83 18.68 -2.20 25.40
N LEU A 84 19.38 -1.28 26.06
CA LEU A 84 20.05 -1.55 27.33
C LEU A 84 19.00 -2.10 28.30
N SER A 85 19.17 -3.36 28.69
CA SER A 85 18.37 -3.97 29.75
C SER A 85 18.57 -3.21 31.05
N SER A 86 17.45 -2.83 31.66
CA SER A 86 17.35 -2.19 32.96
C SER A 86 18.06 -3.02 34.03
N ALA A 87 19.18 -2.51 34.56
CA ALA A 87 19.81 -3.07 35.74
C ALA A 87 18.95 -2.75 36.97
N SER A 88 18.38 -3.80 37.55
CA SER A 88 17.73 -3.74 38.86
C SER A 88 18.77 -3.48 39.95
N ILE A 89 18.70 -2.33 40.61
CA ILE A 89 19.41 -2.08 41.86
C ILE A 89 18.58 -2.74 42.96
N SER A 90 19.06 -3.86 43.49
CA SER A 90 18.54 -4.45 44.73
C SER A 90 19.70 -4.65 45.71
N SER A 91 19.47 -4.13 46.91
CA SER A 91 20.40 -3.91 48.00
C SER A 91 21.09 -5.18 48.49
N GLN A 92 22.41 -5.10 48.66
CA GLN A 92 23.19 -6.07 49.42
C GLN A 92 22.92 -5.85 50.92
N ASN A 93 22.32 -6.85 51.57
CA ASN A 93 22.46 -7.03 53.02
C ASN A 93 23.14 -8.39 53.24
N THR A 94 24.42 -8.34 53.56
CA THR A 94 25.27 -9.48 53.89
C THR A 94 25.17 -9.76 55.38
N SER A 95 24.51 -10.86 55.74
CA SER A 95 24.61 -11.49 57.06
C SER A 95 25.21 -12.88 56.89
N SER A 96 26.28 -13.10 57.62
CA SER A 96 27.18 -14.24 57.63
C SER A 96 26.69 -15.40 58.51
N GLN A 97 27.25 -16.60 58.24
CA GLN A 97 27.34 -17.80 59.11
C GLN A 97 26.05 -18.64 59.24
N GLY A 98 26.05 -19.97 59.22
CA GLY A 98 27.11 -20.98 59.13
C GLY A 98 26.52 -22.40 59.22
N THR A 99 27.37 -23.38 58.88
CA THR A 99 27.49 -24.75 59.46
C THR A 99 26.43 -25.85 59.19
N SER A 100 26.89 -26.88 58.43
CA SER A 100 26.79 -28.36 58.64
C SER A 100 25.40 -29.02 58.81
N SER A 101 25.04 -30.12 58.13
CA SER A 101 25.72 -31.44 58.10
C SER A 101 24.96 -32.46 57.19
N GLN A 102 25.72 -33.43 56.64
CA GLN A 102 25.45 -34.89 56.37
C GLN A 102 23.99 -35.39 56.24
N GLY A 103 23.59 -36.33 55.38
CA GLY A 103 24.26 -37.23 54.43
C GLY A 103 23.25 -38.20 53.75
N THR A 104 23.71 -38.86 52.67
CA THR A 104 23.46 -40.25 52.16
C THR A 104 22.41 -41.13 52.89
N SER A 105 21.60 -42.04 52.32
CA SER A 105 21.47 -42.73 51.01
C SER A 105 20.33 -43.79 51.12
N SER A 106 19.87 -44.38 49.98
CA SER A 106 19.41 -45.79 49.77
C SER A 106 18.20 -46.33 50.60
N GLN A 107 17.07 -46.84 50.06
CA GLN A 107 16.72 -47.93 49.11
C GLN A 107 15.88 -49.02 49.82
N ASP A 108 14.95 -49.60 49.05
CA ASP A 108 14.41 -50.99 49.06
C ASP A 108 13.12 -51.42 49.79
N ALA A 109 12.17 -51.87 48.93
CA ALA A 109 11.44 -53.16 48.87
C ALA A 109 10.39 -53.50 49.97
N ALA A 110 9.30 -54.27 49.75
CA ALA A 110 8.91 -55.23 48.70
C ALA A 110 7.39 -55.59 48.75
N SER A 111 6.91 -56.26 47.68
CA SER A 111 5.96 -57.41 47.64
C SER A 111 4.47 -57.23 47.98
N ASP A 112 3.46 -57.94 47.45
CA ASP A 112 3.20 -59.02 46.45
C ASP A 112 1.67 -58.92 46.13
N THR A 113 1.04 -59.34 45.02
CA THR A 113 0.71 -60.73 44.63
C THR A 113 -0.22 -60.77 43.39
N VAL A 114 0.19 -61.58 42.40
CA VAL A 114 -0.51 -62.48 41.43
C VAL A 114 -2.05 -62.62 41.45
N ASN A 115 -2.75 -62.60 40.29
CA ASN A 115 -3.27 -63.81 39.58
C ASN A 115 -4.02 -63.56 38.24
N GLN A 116 -4.07 -64.64 37.45
CA GLN A 116 -4.35 -64.84 36.02
C GLN A 116 -5.84 -64.91 35.57
N GLY A 117 -6.05 -64.83 34.24
CA GLY A 117 -7.20 -65.39 33.49
C GLY A 117 -7.78 -64.39 32.45
N ALA A 118 -7.48 -64.45 31.15
CA ALA A 118 -7.93 -65.37 30.10
C ALA A 118 -9.08 -64.81 29.21
N ILE A 119 -8.93 -65.09 27.90
CA ILE A 119 -9.87 -65.14 26.76
C ILE A 119 -10.41 -63.85 26.07
N ALA A 120 -9.98 -63.75 24.80
CA ALA A 120 -10.65 -63.33 23.57
C ALA A 120 -11.99 -62.55 23.65
N ASN A 121 -12.03 -61.40 22.99
CA ASN A 121 -13.08 -61.16 21.99
C ASN A 121 -12.67 -60.10 20.97
N VAL A 122 -12.84 -60.47 19.71
CA VAL A 122 -12.77 -59.60 18.54
C VAL A 122 -14.08 -58.81 18.53
N VAL A 123 -14.02 -57.48 18.60
CA VAL A 123 -15.20 -56.65 18.40
C VAL A 123 -14.85 -55.56 17.40
N GLU A 124 -15.51 -55.69 16.26
CA GLU A 124 -15.58 -54.82 15.10
C GLU A 124 -15.95 -53.39 15.53
N LEU A 125 -15.03 -52.43 15.32
CA LEU A 125 -15.34 -51.01 15.53
C LEU A 125 -16.27 -50.56 14.41
N ALA A 126 -17.57 -50.51 14.70
CA ALA A 126 -18.54 -49.80 13.90
C ALA A 126 -18.14 -48.32 13.83
N VAL A 127 -17.72 -47.87 12.64
CA VAL A 127 -17.56 -46.46 12.32
C VAL A 127 -18.96 -45.86 12.19
N THR A 128 -19.48 -45.28 13.26
CA THR A 128 -20.69 -44.48 13.22
C THR A 128 -20.35 -43.15 12.55
N ASN A 129 -20.92 -42.91 11.36
CA ASN A 129 -20.87 -41.66 10.61
C ASN A 129 -21.69 -40.54 11.28
N ASP A 130 -21.44 -40.26 12.56
CA ASP A 130 -22.00 -39.09 13.22
C ASP A 130 -20.94 -37.98 13.22
N LEU A 131 -20.97 -37.15 12.17
CA LEU A 131 -20.35 -35.84 12.25
C LEU A 131 -21.17 -35.01 13.25
N PRO A 132 -20.56 -34.49 14.33
CA PRO A 132 -21.24 -33.55 15.19
C PRO A 132 -21.61 -32.32 14.37
N SER A 133 -22.91 -31.98 14.35
CA SER A 133 -23.40 -30.75 13.74
C SER A 133 -22.62 -29.57 14.31
N LEU A 134 -21.89 -28.85 13.45
CA LEU A 134 -21.21 -27.62 13.83
C LEU A 134 -22.21 -26.68 14.51
N PRO A 135 -21.83 -25.98 15.59
CA PRO A 135 -22.70 -25.01 16.22
C PRO A 135 -23.11 -23.96 15.18
N VAL A 136 -24.41 -23.80 14.96
CA VAL A 136 -24.97 -22.70 14.18
C VAL A 136 -24.61 -21.41 14.92
N ILE A 137 -23.58 -20.72 14.44
CA ILE A 137 -23.19 -19.40 14.94
C ILE A 137 -24.42 -18.49 14.75
N PRO A 138 -24.92 -17.81 15.79
CA PRO A 138 -26.04 -16.91 15.62
C PRO A 138 -25.66 -15.87 14.57
N ALA A 139 -26.49 -15.72 13.54
CA ALA A 139 -26.33 -14.68 12.54
C ALA A 139 -26.26 -13.34 13.27
N PHE A 140 -25.08 -12.70 13.26
CA PHE A 140 -24.94 -11.34 13.75
C PHE A 140 -25.99 -10.49 13.04
N LYS A 141 -26.75 -9.72 13.82
CA LYS A 141 -27.67 -8.71 13.28
C LYS A 141 -26.80 -7.75 12.48
N GLN A 142 -26.76 -7.90 11.15
CA GLN A 142 -25.95 -7.05 10.29
C GLN A 142 -26.57 -5.66 10.37
N GLU A 143 -25.97 -4.76 11.15
CA GLU A 143 -26.28 -3.34 11.07
C GLU A 143 -25.80 -2.90 9.68
N HIS A 144 -26.72 -2.71 8.74
CA HIS A 144 -26.38 -2.27 7.39
C HIS A 144 -26.01 -0.78 7.47
N PHE A 145 -24.72 -0.46 7.38
CA PHE A 145 -24.27 0.93 7.22
C PHE A 145 -24.17 1.25 5.73
N SER A 146 -24.65 2.41 5.31
CA SER A 146 -24.22 3.01 4.05
C SER A 146 -23.10 4.01 4.32
N TRP A 147 -22.11 4.05 3.43
CA TRP A 147 -20.96 4.94 3.57
C TRP A 147 -20.99 5.99 2.47
N GLU A 148 -20.69 7.22 2.86
CA GLU A 148 -20.59 8.38 1.98
C GLU A 148 -19.23 9.06 2.17
N LEU A 149 -18.69 9.58 1.07
CA LEU A 149 -17.53 10.45 1.05
C LEU A 149 -18.00 11.85 0.66
N VAL A 150 -17.84 12.81 1.57
CA VAL A 150 -18.16 14.22 1.31
C VAL A 150 -16.87 14.93 0.96
N VAL A 151 -16.71 15.23 -0.32
CA VAL A 151 -15.54 15.87 -0.90
C VAL A 151 -15.73 17.39 -0.89
N SER A 152 -14.71 18.13 -0.45
CA SER A 152 -14.70 19.58 -0.42
C SER A 152 -13.28 20.13 -0.68
N ILE A 153 -13.20 21.44 -0.89
CA ILE A 153 -11.93 22.17 -0.95
C ILE A 153 -11.64 22.75 0.44
N ASP A 154 -10.48 22.42 1.00
CA ASP A 154 -9.94 23.04 2.21
C ASP A 154 -8.66 23.83 1.89
N PRO A 155 -8.74 25.15 1.74
CA PRO A 155 -7.57 25.99 1.46
C PRO A 155 -6.48 25.94 2.54
N ALA A 156 -6.79 25.49 3.76
CA ALA A 156 -5.79 25.39 4.83
C ALA A 156 -4.76 24.27 4.58
N LEU A 157 -5.04 23.35 3.66
CA LEU A 157 -4.13 22.29 3.24
C LEU A 157 -3.08 22.77 2.22
N ALA A 158 -3.28 23.95 1.62
CA ALA A 158 -2.43 24.45 0.55
C ALA A 158 -1.00 24.72 1.07
N SER A 159 -0.02 24.22 0.31
CA SER A 159 1.39 24.59 0.46
C SER A 159 1.66 25.97 -0.15
N PRO A 160 2.80 26.63 0.16
CA PRO A 160 3.17 27.90 -0.45
C PRO A 160 3.26 27.89 -1.98
N ASP A 161 3.58 26.73 -2.56
CA ASP A 161 3.71 26.54 -4.02
C ASP A 161 2.40 26.08 -4.68
N SER A 162 1.35 25.85 -3.89
CA SER A 162 0.04 25.48 -4.43
C SER A 162 -0.55 26.63 -5.27
N PRO A 163 -1.26 26.33 -6.37
CA PRO A 163 -2.03 27.35 -7.07
C PRO A 163 -3.10 27.98 -6.17
N PRO A 164 -3.77 29.08 -6.59
CA PRO A 164 -4.97 29.52 -5.92
C PRO A 164 -6.06 28.43 -5.99
N PRO A 165 -6.73 28.08 -4.87
CA PRO A 165 -7.77 27.07 -4.90
C PRO A 165 -8.97 27.53 -5.76
N PRO A 166 -9.62 26.61 -6.49
CA PRO A 166 -10.88 26.88 -7.16
C PRO A 166 -11.90 27.49 -6.20
N ARG A 167 -12.62 28.49 -6.67
CA ARG A 167 -13.68 29.17 -5.90
C ARG A 167 -15.03 28.56 -6.25
N ASP A 168 -15.98 28.68 -5.32
CA ASP A 168 -17.40 28.38 -5.53
C ASP A 168 -17.74 26.91 -5.84
N LEU A 169 -16.84 25.96 -5.58
CA LEU A 169 -17.15 24.53 -5.62
C LEU A 169 -17.80 24.10 -4.30
N ALA A 170 -19.10 23.80 -4.37
CA ALA A 170 -19.84 23.23 -3.25
C ALA A 170 -19.35 21.80 -2.94
N PRO A 171 -19.42 21.35 -1.68
CA PRO A 171 -19.10 19.97 -1.34
C PRO A 171 -19.94 18.97 -2.14
N VAL A 172 -19.29 17.90 -2.62
CA VAL A 172 -19.92 16.84 -3.42
C VAL A 172 -19.91 15.54 -2.62
N THR A 173 -21.05 14.87 -2.56
CA THR A 173 -21.19 13.59 -1.84
C THR A 173 -21.16 12.42 -2.82
N PHE A 174 -20.32 11.43 -2.53
CA PHE A 174 -20.23 10.16 -3.26
C PHE A 174 -20.62 9.01 -2.35
N ARG A 175 -21.57 8.18 -2.77
CA ARG A 175 -21.97 6.99 -2.03
C ARG A 175 -21.09 5.79 -2.40
N LEU A 176 -20.59 5.07 -1.40
CA LEU A 176 -19.75 3.89 -1.60
C LEU A 176 -20.62 2.64 -1.81
N GLU A 177 -20.91 2.34 -3.07
CA GLU A 177 -21.71 1.18 -3.47
C GLU A 177 -20.85 0.01 -3.98
N LYS A 178 -19.71 0.33 -4.62
CA LYS A 178 -18.78 -0.64 -5.20
C LYS A 178 -17.86 -1.23 -4.13
N PRO A 179 -17.37 -2.48 -4.32
CA PRO A 179 -16.40 -3.08 -3.41
C PRO A 179 -15.04 -2.37 -3.43
N SER A 180 -14.71 -1.67 -4.52
CA SER A 180 -13.50 -0.88 -4.66
C SER A 180 -13.87 0.44 -5.34
N ASN A 181 -13.41 1.55 -4.76
CA ASN A 181 -13.70 2.90 -5.23
C ASN A 181 -12.38 3.64 -5.35
N LEU A 182 -12.02 4.01 -6.58
CA LEU A 182 -10.82 4.77 -6.87
C LEU A 182 -11.04 6.26 -6.62
N ILE A 183 -10.11 6.84 -5.86
CA ILE A 183 -9.96 8.28 -5.68
C ILE A 183 -8.78 8.71 -6.57
N GLY A 184 -8.99 9.76 -7.37
CA GLY A 184 -7.93 10.30 -8.19
C GLY A 184 -8.44 11.24 -9.28
N ARG A 185 -7.57 11.55 -10.24
CA ARG A 185 -7.93 12.28 -11.45
C ARG A 185 -8.27 11.36 -12.63
N THR A 186 -9.24 11.78 -13.42
CA THR A 186 -9.59 11.18 -14.70
C THR A 186 -8.41 11.28 -15.68
N SER A 187 -8.20 10.22 -16.47
CA SER A 187 -7.22 10.20 -17.55
C SER A 187 -7.73 9.36 -18.71
N GLU A 188 -8.25 10.03 -19.74
CA GLU A 188 -8.73 9.38 -20.96
C GLU A 188 -7.63 8.58 -21.67
N LEU A 189 -6.42 9.15 -21.77
CA LEU A 189 -5.27 8.51 -22.41
C LEU A 189 -4.87 7.19 -21.75
N ARG A 190 -5.08 7.06 -20.44
CA ARG A 190 -4.76 5.86 -19.66
C ARG A 190 -6.00 5.03 -19.31
N ALA A 191 -7.18 5.41 -19.83
CA ALA A 191 -8.48 4.83 -19.50
C ALA A 191 -8.71 4.71 -17.97
N ILE A 192 -8.44 5.79 -17.24
CA ILE A 192 -8.63 5.87 -15.79
C ILE A 192 -9.85 6.75 -15.53
N HIS A 193 -10.90 6.17 -14.93
CA HIS A 193 -12.13 6.85 -14.54
C HIS A 193 -12.41 6.55 -13.07
N PRO A 194 -11.93 7.39 -12.15
CA PRO A 194 -12.14 7.20 -10.72
C PRO A 194 -13.62 7.29 -10.34
N GLU A 195 -14.07 6.47 -9.38
CA GLU A 195 -15.39 6.62 -8.76
C GLU A 195 -15.54 7.94 -8.01
N VAL A 196 -14.43 8.44 -7.47
CA VAL A 196 -14.36 9.73 -6.78
C VAL A 196 -13.36 10.61 -7.55
N PRO A 197 -13.80 11.28 -8.62
CA PRO A 197 -12.95 12.11 -9.45
C PRO A 197 -12.63 13.44 -8.75
N LEU A 198 -11.34 13.79 -8.72
CA LEU A 198 -10.81 15.04 -8.14
C LEU A 198 -10.06 15.86 -9.19
N ASP A 199 -10.67 16.04 -10.37
CA ASP A 199 -10.04 16.65 -11.54
C ASP A 199 -9.66 18.13 -11.38
N TYR A 200 -10.19 18.78 -10.34
CA TYR A 200 -9.92 20.18 -10.01
C TYR A 200 -8.63 20.39 -9.19
N ASP A 201 -7.93 19.32 -8.81
CA ASP A 201 -6.71 19.35 -8.01
C ASP A 201 -5.62 18.56 -8.73
N ASP A 202 -4.69 19.27 -9.36
CA ASP A 202 -3.67 18.68 -10.22
C ASP A 202 -2.55 17.98 -9.44
N ALA A 203 -2.39 18.25 -8.15
CA ALA A 203 -1.50 17.48 -7.26
C ALA A 203 -2.06 16.10 -6.88
N VAL A 204 -3.31 15.78 -7.24
CA VAL A 204 -3.86 14.44 -7.08
C VAL A 204 -3.41 13.54 -8.23
N SER A 205 -2.76 12.41 -7.94
CA SER A 205 -2.47 11.38 -8.95
C SER A 205 -3.74 10.79 -9.59
N SER A 206 -3.67 10.36 -10.87
CA SER A 206 -4.84 9.73 -11.53
C SER A 206 -5.34 8.47 -10.81
N ARG A 207 -4.41 7.70 -10.25
CA ARG A 207 -4.68 6.57 -9.35
C ARG A 207 -4.04 6.89 -8.01
N HIS A 208 -4.76 7.60 -7.13
CA HIS A 208 -4.18 8.13 -5.90
C HIS A 208 -4.37 7.16 -4.72
N ALA A 209 -5.63 6.85 -4.42
CA ALA A 209 -5.99 5.96 -3.32
C ALA A 209 -7.21 5.11 -3.67
N LEU A 210 -7.34 3.98 -2.97
CA LEU A 210 -8.51 3.12 -3.03
C LEU A 210 -9.26 3.16 -1.71
N VAL A 211 -10.59 3.18 -1.80
CA VAL A 211 -11.49 2.89 -0.69
C VAL A 211 -12.16 1.55 -0.95
N ASN A 212 -11.69 0.51 -0.25
CA ASN A 212 -12.10 -0.88 -0.47
C ASN A 212 -12.99 -1.37 0.67
N ARG A 213 -14.06 -2.10 0.30
CA ARG A 213 -14.95 -2.75 1.25
C ARG A 213 -14.33 -4.07 1.72
N ARG A 214 -14.38 -4.31 3.03
CA ARG A 214 -14.03 -5.59 3.67
C ARG A 214 -15.25 -6.52 3.74
N ASP A 215 -14.99 -7.80 4.04
CA ASP A 215 -16.04 -8.82 4.15
C ASP A 215 -17.05 -8.53 5.28
N ASP A 216 -16.63 -7.79 6.31
CA ASP A 216 -17.48 -7.35 7.42
C ASP A 216 -18.33 -6.10 7.08
N GLY A 217 -18.22 -5.58 5.85
CA GLY A 217 -18.93 -4.39 5.39
C GLY A 217 -18.28 -3.06 5.77
N SER A 218 -17.19 -3.06 6.55
CA SER A 218 -16.38 -1.87 6.80
C SER A 218 -15.56 -1.47 5.57
N TYR A 219 -15.01 -0.25 5.56
CA TYR A 219 -14.13 0.22 4.49
C TYR A 219 -12.72 0.48 5.00
N VAL A 220 -11.74 0.29 4.11
CA VAL A 220 -10.34 0.69 4.31
C VAL A 220 -9.93 1.71 3.28
N LEU A 221 -9.02 2.60 3.68
CA LEU A 221 -8.27 3.47 2.80
C LEU A 221 -6.89 2.87 2.52
N ARG A 222 -6.45 2.94 1.26
CA ARG A 222 -5.08 2.60 0.85
C ARG A 222 -4.60 3.63 -0.16
N ASP A 223 -3.53 4.36 0.16
CA ASP A 223 -2.74 5.08 -0.85
C ASP A 223 -2.03 4.05 -1.74
N ILE A 224 -2.16 4.14 -3.07
CA ILE A 224 -1.65 3.15 -4.01
C ILE A 224 -0.36 3.57 -4.71
N GLY A 225 0.46 4.38 -4.04
CA GLY A 225 1.71 4.92 -4.57
C GLY A 225 1.49 6.30 -5.22
N SER A 226 0.71 7.15 -4.55
CA SER A 226 0.52 8.52 -4.99
C SER A 226 1.82 9.33 -4.93
N SER A 227 1.91 10.40 -5.73
CA SER A 227 3.12 11.22 -5.81
C SER A 227 3.31 12.17 -4.62
N ASN A 228 2.19 12.65 -4.04
CA ASN A 228 2.19 13.67 -2.98
C ASN A 228 1.73 13.12 -1.62
N GLY A 229 1.49 11.81 -1.54
CA GLY A 229 1.00 11.14 -0.34
C GLY A 229 -0.47 11.42 -0.06
N THR A 230 -0.98 10.66 0.91
CA THR A 230 -2.33 10.80 1.47
C THR A 230 -2.20 11.06 2.97
N LEU A 231 -3.00 11.99 3.50
CA LEU A 231 -3.10 12.23 4.93
C LEU A 231 -4.44 11.74 5.45
N LEU A 232 -4.44 11.04 6.58
CA LEU A 232 -5.64 10.66 7.33
C LEU A 232 -5.61 11.37 8.69
N ASN A 233 -6.62 12.19 8.95
CA ASN A 233 -6.73 13.02 10.15
C ASN A 233 -5.49 13.88 10.41
N GLY A 234 -4.88 14.41 9.33
CA GLY A 234 -3.67 15.25 9.37
C GLY A 234 -2.36 14.49 9.51
N ILE A 235 -2.39 13.15 9.54
CA ILE A 235 -1.20 12.29 9.62
C ILE A 235 -1.00 11.62 8.27
N GLU A 236 0.18 11.77 7.68
CA GLU A 236 0.53 11.07 6.45
C GLU A 236 0.54 9.56 6.66
N ILE A 237 -0.13 8.84 5.76
CA ILE A 237 -0.23 7.38 5.82
C ILE A 237 0.82 6.71 4.94
N LYS A 238 1.28 5.52 5.34
CA LYS A 238 2.20 4.74 4.51
C LYS A 238 1.48 4.20 3.28
N SER A 239 2.05 4.42 2.10
CA SER A 239 1.55 3.83 0.85
C SER A 239 1.50 2.30 0.91
N LEU A 240 0.53 1.74 0.19
CA LEU A 240 0.25 0.31 0.04
C LEU A 240 -0.18 -0.41 1.34
N VAL A 241 -0.52 0.33 2.39
CA VAL A 241 -1.06 -0.20 3.65
C VAL A 241 -2.55 0.09 3.76
N ASP A 242 -3.35 -0.93 4.10
CA ASP A 242 -4.77 -0.76 4.39
C ASP A 242 -4.99 -0.19 5.78
N ILE A 243 -5.69 0.94 5.85
CA ILE A 243 -6.05 1.59 7.11
C ILE A 243 -7.58 1.56 7.25
N PRO A 244 -8.13 0.96 8.32
CA PRO A 244 -9.57 0.98 8.56
C PRO A 244 -10.10 2.40 8.69
N LEU A 245 -11.15 2.71 7.92
CA LEU A 245 -11.86 3.98 8.03
C LEU A 245 -12.90 3.93 9.14
N LYS A 246 -13.19 5.10 9.71
CA LYS A 246 -14.22 5.34 10.70
C LYS A 246 -15.10 6.51 10.28
N ASN A 247 -16.31 6.55 10.83
CA ASN A 247 -17.17 7.71 10.68
C ASN A 247 -16.49 8.96 11.26
N GLY A 248 -16.46 10.04 10.49
CA GLY A 248 -15.85 11.32 10.82
C GLY A 248 -14.37 11.44 10.45
N ASP A 249 -13.74 10.39 9.91
CA ASP A 249 -12.36 10.49 9.43
C ASP A 249 -12.26 11.51 8.29
N ARG A 250 -11.13 12.24 8.26
CA ARG A 250 -10.81 13.20 7.21
C ARG A 250 -9.61 12.73 6.42
N ILE A 251 -9.77 12.61 5.12
CA ILE A 251 -8.70 12.28 4.18
C ILE A 251 -8.31 13.58 3.47
N ALA A 252 -7.04 13.90 3.44
CA ALA A 252 -6.50 15.04 2.70
C ALA A 252 -5.48 14.54 1.67
N LEU A 253 -5.53 15.11 0.47
CA LEU A 253 -4.66 14.78 -0.64
C LEU A 253 -4.59 15.94 -1.64
N GLY A 254 -3.56 15.94 -2.48
CA GLY A 254 -3.34 17.01 -3.45
C GLY A 254 -3.02 18.35 -2.78
N HIS A 255 -3.43 19.45 -3.42
CA HIS A 255 -3.19 20.78 -2.89
C HIS A 255 -4.22 21.18 -1.82
N TRP A 256 -5.47 20.74 -1.94
CA TRP A 256 -6.56 21.19 -1.06
C TRP A 256 -7.77 20.24 -1.02
N SER A 257 -7.68 19.06 -1.63
CA SER A 257 -8.79 18.13 -1.63
C SER A 257 -8.96 17.49 -0.25
N SER A 258 -10.09 17.74 0.39
CA SER A 258 -10.48 17.17 1.67
C SER A 258 -11.71 16.28 1.49
N ILE A 259 -11.69 15.11 2.10
CA ILE A 259 -12.79 14.14 2.06
C ILE A 259 -13.17 13.78 3.49
N GLU A 260 -14.42 14.04 3.87
CA GLU A 260 -14.99 13.57 5.13
C GLU A 260 -15.73 12.26 4.92
N VAL A 261 -15.40 11.26 5.74
CA VAL A 261 -16.01 9.93 5.70
C VAL A 261 -17.23 9.89 6.60
N LYS A 262 -18.39 9.51 6.06
CA LYS A 262 -19.64 9.38 6.81
C LYS A 262 -20.18 7.96 6.74
N ALA A 263 -20.30 7.28 7.88
CA ALA A 263 -21.00 6.00 8.01
C ALA A 263 -22.41 6.28 8.55
N ILE A 264 -23.40 6.11 7.69
CA ILE A 264 -24.81 6.37 7.97
C ILE A 264 -25.47 5.04 8.35
N PRO A 265 -26.04 4.91 9.55
CA PRO A 265 -26.85 3.76 9.90
C PRO A 265 -28.07 3.70 8.98
N ASN A 266 -28.31 2.59 8.28
CA ASN A 266 -29.56 2.43 7.56
C ASN A 266 -30.65 2.06 8.57
N PRO A 267 -31.74 2.85 8.70
CA PRO A 267 -32.86 2.45 9.53
C PRO A 267 -33.47 1.15 8.98
N ILE A 268 -33.73 0.20 9.90
CA ILE A 268 -34.38 -1.10 9.63
C ILE A 268 -35.84 -0.89 9.23
#